data_AF-A0A961U2R5-F1
#
_entry.id   AF-A0A961U2R5-F1
#
_cell.length_a   1.000
_cell.length_b   1.000
_cell.length_c   1.000
_cell.angle_alpha   90.00
_cell.angle_beta   90.00
_cell.angle_gamma   90.00
#
_symmetry.space_group_name_H-M   'P 1'
#
loop_
_entity.id
_entity.type
_entity.pdbx_description
1 polymer ?
#
loop_
_entity_poly.entity_id
_entity_poly.type
_entity_poly.pdbx_seq_one_letter_code
_entity_poly.pdbx_strand_id
1 'polypeptide(L)'
;MGRPRHEPDANQRRQVETLAGYGIPEHEIANLIGIDPKTLRRHYREELTHGHTKANAKVAENLFRKATGEGRESVTAAIFWLKTRARWKEVSVHEHGGIPGQPIEQVNEIRRIIVEPTLPGETGAGALPHRDDCSGK
;
A
#
# COMPACT_ATOMS: atom_id res chain seq x y z
N MET A 1 21.02 -30.32 -30.86
CA MET A 1 19.68 -30.07 -31.43
C MET A 1 19.16 -28.78 -30.83
N GLY A 2 19.00 -27.72 -31.64
CA GLY A 2 18.51 -26.42 -31.17
C GLY A 2 17.01 -26.47 -30.86
N ARG A 3 16.56 -25.72 -29.86
CA ARG A 3 15.14 -25.60 -29.54
C ARG A 3 14.41 -24.99 -30.77
N PRO A 4 13.30 -25.58 -31.24
CA PRO A 4 12.57 -25.04 -32.39
C PRO A 4 12.15 -23.59 -32.15
N ARG A 5 12.09 -22.81 -33.23
CA ARG A 5 11.68 -21.40 -33.19
C ARG A 5 10.25 -21.32 -32.67
N HIS A 6 10.04 -20.42 -31.70
CA HIS A 6 8.72 -20.19 -31.12
C HIS A 6 7.84 -19.44 -32.12
N GLU A 7 6.69 -20.01 -32.44
CA GLU A 7 5.66 -19.40 -33.28
C GLU A 7 4.46 -19.05 -32.39
N PRO A 8 4.15 -17.75 -32.20
CA PRO A 8 3.09 -17.35 -31.30
C PRO A 8 1.70 -17.66 -31.86
N ASP A 9 0.97 -18.57 -31.20
CA ASP A 9 -0.44 -18.85 -31.50
C ASP A 9 -1.38 -17.81 -30.86
N ALA A 10 -2.57 -17.61 -31.46
CA ALA A 10 -3.60 -16.71 -30.97
C ALA A 10 -4.08 -17.08 -29.55
N ASN A 11 -4.16 -18.36 -29.20
CA ASN A 11 -4.53 -18.76 -27.84
C ASN A 11 -3.45 -18.41 -26.83
N GLN A 12 -2.18 -18.64 -27.17
CA GLN A 12 -1.06 -18.27 -26.33
C GLN A 12 -0.99 -16.76 -26.13
N ARG A 13 -1.27 -15.95 -27.17
CA ARG A 13 -1.35 -14.48 -27.04
C ARG A 13 -2.41 -14.06 -26.03
N ARG A 14 -3.64 -14.58 -26.16
CA ARG A 14 -4.71 -14.32 -25.19
C ARG A 14 -4.34 -14.75 -23.77
N GLN A 15 -3.65 -15.89 -23.64
CA GLN A 15 -3.20 -16.39 -22.36
C GLN A 15 -2.15 -15.47 -21.73
N VAL A 16 -1.11 -15.06 -22.48
CA VAL A 16 -0.09 -14.10 -22.01
C VAL A 16 -0.73 -12.79 -21.60
N GLU A 17 -1.61 -12.23 -22.42
CA GLU A 17 -2.30 -10.98 -22.14
C GLU A 17 -3.11 -11.05 -20.84
N THR A 18 -3.80 -12.17 -20.62
CA THR A 18 -4.60 -12.38 -19.43
C THR A 18 -3.73 -12.49 -18.18
N LEU A 19 -2.65 -13.27 -18.22
CA LEU A 19 -1.74 -13.46 -17.10
C LEU A 19 -0.97 -12.17 -16.76
N ALA A 20 -0.52 -11.44 -17.78
CA ALA A 20 0.08 -10.13 -17.62
C ALA A 20 -0.93 -9.13 -17.02
N GLY A 21 -2.19 -9.19 -17.47
CA GLY A 21 -3.30 -8.43 -16.89
C GLY A 21 -3.55 -8.76 -15.41
N TYR A 22 -3.33 -10.00 -15.00
CA TYR A 22 -3.38 -10.40 -13.59
C TYR A 22 -2.17 -9.96 -12.77
N GLY A 23 -1.08 -9.54 -13.43
CA GLY A 23 0.13 -9.04 -12.79
C GLY A 23 1.13 -10.13 -12.47
N ILE A 24 0.99 -11.29 -13.12
CA ILE A 24 1.94 -12.38 -12.98
C ILE A 24 3.27 -11.95 -13.61
N PRO A 25 4.42 -12.16 -12.94
CA PRO A 25 5.72 -11.82 -13.48
C PRO A 25 6.01 -12.49 -14.82
N GLU A 26 6.63 -11.77 -15.75
CA GLU A 26 6.97 -12.29 -17.10
C GLU A 26 7.73 -13.62 -17.08
N HIS A 27 8.62 -13.82 -16.09
CA HIS A 27 9.39 -15.06 -15.98
C HIS A 27 8.51 -16.26 -15.60
N GLU A 28 7.50 -16.08 -14.76
CA GLU A 28 6.53 -17.13 -14.42
C GLU A 28 5.62 -17.44 -15.62
N ILE A 29 5.20 -16.40 -16.35
CA ILE A 29 4.45 -16.57 -17.60
C ILE A 29 5.28 -17.36 -18.63
N ALA A 30 6.56 -17.04 -18.77
CA ALA A 30 7.48 -17.75 -19.66
C ALA A 30 7.64 -19.22 -19.25
N ASN A 31 7.77 -19.50 -17.94
CA ASN A 31 7.83 -20.86 -17.40
C ASN A 31 6.55 -21.65 -17.67
N LEU A 32 5.37 -21.02 -17.50
CA LEU A 32 4.07 -21.65 -17.73
C LEU A 32 3.87 -22.04 -19.20
N ILE A 33 4.29 -21.17 -20.12
CA ILE A 33 4.21 -21.42 -21.58
C ILE A 33 5.35 -22.34 -22.03
N GLY A 34 6.38 -22.49 -21.22
CA GLY A 34 7.57 -23.27 -21.51
C GLY A 34 8.45 -22.60 -22.55
N ILE A 35 8.68 -21.29 -22.50
CA ILE A 35 9.60 -20.57 -23.40
C ILE A 35 10.62 -19.76 -22.61
N ASP A 36 11.71 -19.35 -23.27
CA ASP A 36 12.68 -18.46 -22.63
C ASP A 36 12.06 -17.06 -22.40
N PRO A 37 12.33 -16.38 -21.28
CA PRO A 37 11.82 -15.04 -21.02
C PRO A 37 12.16 -14.00 -22.10
N LYS A 38 13.31 -14.11 -22.79
CA LYS A 38 13.64 -13.24 -23.92
C LYS A 38 12.74 -13.52 -25.12
N THR A 39 12.41 -14.78 -25.37
CA THR A 39 11.46 -15.18 -26.42
C THR A 39 10.06 -14.64 -26.11
N LEU A 40 9.61 -14.72 -24.85
CA LEU A 40 8.34 -14.13 -24.42
C LEU A 40 8.28 -12.63 -24.77
N ARG A 41 9.29 -11.85 -24.36
CA ARG A 41 9.36 -10.41 -24.63
C ARG A 41 9.45 -10.06 -26.10
N ARG A 42 10.04 -10.93 -26.92
CA ARG A 42 10.16 -10.72 -28.38
C ARG A 42 8.83 -10.90 -29.09
N HIS A 43 8.06 -11.93 -28.71
CA HIS A 43 6.85 -12.32 -29.45
C HIS A 43 5.55 -11.77 -28.87
N TYR A 44 5.53 -11.42 -27.57
CA TYR A 44 4.34 -11.04 -26.83
C TYR A 44 4.41 -9.64 -26.18
N ARG A 45 5.23 -8.74 -26.73
CA ARG A 45 5.43 -7.40 -26.15
C ARG A 45 4.12 -6.62 -26.00
N GLU A 46 3.24 -6.71 -27.00
CA GLU A 46 1.97 -5.98 -26.99
C GLU A 46 1.05 -6.52 -25.90
N GLU A 47 0.96 -7.83 -25.74
CA GLU A 47 0.15 -8.50 -24.72
C GLU A 47 0.64 -8.17 -23.31
N LEU A 48 1.96 -8.15 -23.11
CA LEU A 48 2.58 -7.76 -21.84
C LEU A 48 2.32 -6.28 -21.50
N THR A 49 2.35 -5.41 -22.52
CA THR A 49 2.15 -3.96 -22.34
C THR A 49 0.67 -3.63 -22.09
N HIS A 50 -0.23 -4.21 -22.88
CA HIS A 50 -1.65 -3.88 -22.85
C HIS A 50 -2.46 -4.70 -21.85
N GLY A 51 -1.95 -5.85 -21.40
CA GLY A 51 -2.67 -6.75 -20.49
C GLY A 51 -3.15 -6.05 -19.22
N HIS A 52 -2.29 -5.23 -18.60
CA HIS A 52 -2.65 -4.49 -17.39
C HIS A 52 -3.81 -3.49 -17.63
N THR A 53 -3.73 -2.72 -18.72
CA THR A 53 -4.77 -1.75 -19.08
C THR A 53 -6.09 -2.44 -19.40
N LYS A 54 -6.06 -3.54 -20.15
CA LYS A 54 -7.24 -4.34 -20.48
C LYS A 54 -7.88 -4.97 -19.24
N ALA A 55 -7.09 -5.50 -18.32
CA ALA A 55 -7.59 -6.04 -17.06
C ALA A 55 -8.27 -4.95 -16.21
N ASN A 56 -7.64 -3.77 -16.10
CA ASN A 56 -8.23 -2.64 -15.37
C ASN A 56 -9.54 -2.17 -15.99
N ALA A 57 -9.61 -2.06 -17.33
CA ALA A 57 -10.83 -1.69 -18.04
C ALA A 57 -11.95 -2.70 -17.77
N LYS A 58 -11.67 -4.00 -17.83
CA LYS A 58 -12.64 -5.06 -17.56
C LYS A 58 -13.18 -5.03 -16.13
N VAL A 59 -12.32 -4.76 -15.14
CA VAL A 59 -12.76 -4.62 -13.74
C VAL A 59 -13.57 -3.34 -13.54
N ALA A 60 -13.18 -2.23 -14.18
CA ALA A 60 -13.94 -0.98 -14.14
C ALA A 60 -15.34 -1.13 -14.78
N GLU A 61 -15.44 -1.77 -15.94
CA GLU A 61 -16.71 -2.08 -16.60
C GLU A 61 -17.61 -2.94 -15.69
N ASN A 62 -17.04 -3.97 -15.06
CA ASN A 62 -17.76 -4.82 -14.13
C ASN A 62 -18.31 -4.02 -12.94
N LEU A 63 -17.48 -3.15 -12.34
CA LEU A 63 -17.90 -2.27 -11.25
C LEU A 63 -19.00 -1.30 -11.70
N PHE A 64 -18.86 -0.69 -12.87
CA PHE A 64 -19.87 0.21 -13.43
C PHE A 64 -21.21 -0.52 -13.60
N ARG A 65 -21.22 -1.68 -14.24
CA ARG A 65 -22.44 -2.49 -14.43
C ARG A 65 -23.10 -2.86 -13.10
N LYS A 66 -22.31 -3.16 -12.06
CA LYS A 66 -22.83 -3.42 -10.71
C LYS A 66 -23.40 -2.17 -10.05
N ALA A 67 -22.76 -1.03 -10.24
CA ALA A 67 -23.21 0.24 -9.68
C ALA A 67 -24.49 0.76 -10.37
N THR A 68 -24.71 0.43 -11.66
CA THR A 68 -25.86 0.88 -12.45
C THR A 68 -26.98 -0.15 -12.62
N GLY A 69 -26.86 -1.35 -12.02
CA GLY A 69 -27.82 -2.44 -12.18
C GLY A 69 -28.32 -3.00 -10.85
N GLU A 70 -29.15 -4.06 -10.90
CA GLU A 70 -29.72 -4.72 -9.73
C GLU A 70 -29.05 -6.09 -9.52
N GLY A 71 -28.09 -6.19 -8.59
CA GLY A 71 -27.43 -7.46 -8.27
C GLY A 71 -26.37 -7.35 -7.18
N ARG A 72 -26.34 -8.35 -6.26
CA ARG A 72 -25.28 -8.51 -5.26
C ARG A 72 -24.18 -9.42 -5.79
N GLU A 73 -23.20 -8.82 -6.46
CA GLU A 73 -21.89 -9.45 -6.70
C GLU A 73 -20.83 -8.63 -5.93
N SER A 74 -19.66 -9.21 -5.62
CA SER A 74 -18.67 -8.59 -4.70
C SER A 74 -18.05 -7.29 -5.23
N VAL A 75 -18.76 -6.17 -5.05
CA VAL A 75 -18.31 -4.79 -5.32
C VAL A 75 -16.99 -4.49 -4.59
N THR A 76 -16.83 -5.03 -3.38
CA THR A 76 -15.61 -4.91 -2.58
C THR A 76 -14.36 -5.39 -3.32
N ALA A 77 -14.44 -6.53 -4.02
CA ALA A 77 -13.30 -7.06 -4.76
C ALA A 77 -12.92 -6.15 -5.95
N ALA A 78 -13.90 -5.61 -6.66
CA ALA A 78 -13.67 -4.68 -7.76
C ALA A 78 -13.09 -3.34 -7.29
N ILE A 79 -13.61 -2.78 -6.18
CA ILE A 79 -13.06 -1.57 -5.55
C ILE A 79 -11.61 -1.82 -5.09
N PHE A 80 -11.35 -2.94 -4.41
CA PHE A 80 -10.00 -3.30 -3.98
C PHE A 80 -9.03 -3.40 -5.14
N TRP A 81 -9.43 -4.03 -6.25
CA TRP A 81 -8.61 -4.11 -7.46
C TRP A 81 -8.29 -2.73 -8.04
N LEU A 82 -9.28 -1.85 -8.22
CA LEU A 82 -9.05 -0.53 -8.80
C LEU A 82 -8.14 0.33 -7.92
N LYS A 83 -8.26 0.23 -6.59
CA LYS A 83 -7.35 0.93 -5.67
C LYS A 83 -5.92 0.41 -5.77
N THR A 84 -5.75 -0.91 -5.73
CA THR A 84 -4.42 -1.52 -5.63
C THR A 84 -3.68 -1.62 -6.97
N ARG A 85 -4.39 -1.86 -8.08
CA ARG A 85 -3.79 -2.14 -9.41
C ARG A 85 -3.98 -0.99 -10.38
N ALA A 86 -5.17 -0.39 -10.45
CA ALA A 86 -5.41 0.78 -11.29
C ALA A 86 -4.91 2.10 -10.67
N ARG A 87 -4.44 2.06 -9.40
CA ARG A 87 -3.96 3.22 -8.63
C ARG A 87 -5.02 4.30 -8.43
N TRP A 88 -6.30 3.93 -8.48
CA TRP A 88 -7.38 4.86 -8.22
C TRP A 88 -7.47 5.17 -6.74
N LYS A 89 -7.59 6.45 -6.42
CA LYS A 89 -7.70 6.92 -5.05
C LYS A 89 -8.69 8.07 -5.00
N GLU A 90 -9.40 8.15 -3.89
CA GLU A 90 -10.18 9.33 -3.56
C GLU A 90 -9.23 10.52 -3.38
N VAL A 91 -9.66 11.69 -3.84
CA VAL A 91 -8.97 12.94 -3.53
C VAL A 91 -9.47 13.40 -2.17
N SER A 92 -8.55 13.54 -1.22
CA SER A 92 -8.87 14.04 0.11
C SER A 92 -8.24 15.41 0.30
N VAL A 93 -9.08 16.42 0.49
CA VAL A 93 -8.68 17.78 0.85
C VAL A 93 -8.83 17.89 2.36
N HIS A 94 -7.72 18.10 3.06
CA HIS A 94 -7.72 18.33 4.50
C HIS A 94 -7.50 19.82 4.75
N GLU A 95 -8.54 20.49 5.19
CA GLU A 95 -8.42 21.87 5.69
C GLU A 95 -7.97 21.81 7.15
N HIS A 96 -6.76 22.29 7.41
CA HIS A 96 -6.27 22.45 8.76
C HIS A 96 -6.80 23.77 9.32
N GLY A 97 -7.73 23.69 10.25
CA GLY A 97 -8.24 24.85 10.99
C GLY A 97 -7.50 25.02 12.32
N GLY A 98 -6.97 26.22 12.55
CA GLY A 98 -6.54 26.66 13.88
C GLY A 98 -7.70 27.24 14.69
N ILE A 99 -7.40 27.87 15.83
CA ILE A 99 -8.38 28.66 16.58
C ILE A 99 -8.90 29.78 15.65
N PRO A 100 -10.23 30.04 15.56
CA PRO A 100 -10.77 31.09 14.68
C PRO A 100 -10.10 32.45 14.94
N GLY A 101 -9.55 33.05 13.88
CA GLY A 101 -8.85 34.33 13.95
C GLY A 101 -7.40 34.26 14.44
N GLN A 102 -6.85 33.07 14.70
CA GLN A 102 -5.45 32.86 15.03
C GLN A 102 -4.74 32.08 13.91
N PRO A 103 -3.49 32.46 13.55
CA PRO A 103 -2.66 31.64 12.67
C PRO A 103 -2.42 30.24 13.24
N ILE A 104 -2.21 29.26 12.36
CA ILE A 104 -1.78 27.92 12.77
C ILE A 104 -0.33 28.03 13.25
N GLU A 105 -0.08 27.82 14.53
CA GLU A 105 1.28 27.79 15.06
C GLU A 105 2.03 26.55 14.54
N GLN A 106 3.16 26.78 13.86
CA GLN A 106 4.06 25.69 13.48
C GLN A 106 4.81 25.20 14.72
N VAL A 107 4.64 23.92 15.05
CA VAL A 107 5.44 23.26 16.08
C VAL A 107 6.87 23.07 15.55
N ASN A 108 7.77 23.94 15.98
CA ASN A 108 9.17 23.94 15.52
C ASN A 108 10.11 23.09 16.38
N GLU A 109 9.65 22.63 17.55
CA GLU A 109 10.46 21.84 18.47
C GLU A 109 9.65 20.68 19.05
N ILE A 110 10.16 19.45 18.90
CA ILE A 110 9.61 18.24 19.53
C ILE A 110 10.60 17.78 20.58
N ARG A 111 10.24 17.95 21.87
CA ARG A 111 11.06 17.46 22.99
C ARG A 111 10.57 16.07 23.40
N ARG A 112 11.47 15.09 23.40
CA ARG A 112 11.24 13.79 24.04
C ARG A 112 11.70 13.86 25.49
N ILE A 113 10.76 13.70 26.42
CA ILE A 113 11.06 13.53 27.84
C ILE A 113 11.11 12.03 28.10
N ILE A 114 12.31 11.51 28.34
CA ILE A 114 12.48 10.14 28.82
C ILE A 114 12.28 10.21 30.33
N VAL A 115 11.12 9.74 30.79
CA VAL A 115 10.84 9.60 32.22
C VAL A 115 11.36 8.22 32.64
N GLU A 116 12.29 8.19 33.58
CA GLU A 116 12.69 6.92 34.19
C GLU A 116 11.49 6.29 34.90
N PRO A 117 11.28 4.97 34.78
CA PRO A 117 10.17 4.31 35.43
C PRO A 117 10.36 4.43 36.95
N THR A 118 9.42 5.11 37.62
CA THR A 118 9.38 5.17 39.07
C THR A 118 9.17 3.76 39.61
N LEU A 119 10.17 3.23 40.32
CA LEU A 119 10.05 1.94 40.98
C LEU A 119 8.96 2.04 42.07
N PRO A 120 8.02 1.09 42.14
CA PRO A 120 6.98 1.11 43.14
C PRO A 120 7.59 0.86 44.53
N GLY A 121 7.71 1.90 45.35
CA GLY A 121 8.14 1.75 46.76
C GLY A 121 8.62 3.02 47.46
N GLU A 122 9.10 4.04 46.74
CA GLU A 122 9.62 5.25 47.39
C GLU A 122 8.51 6.27 47.63
N THR A 123 7.78 6.02 48.73
CA THR A 123 6.92 7.04 49.33
C THR A 123 7.84 8.08 49.97
N GLY A 124 7.76 9.33 49.50
CA GLY A 124 8.56 10.44 49.98
C GLY A 124 8.51 10.57 51.51
N ALA A 125 9.63 10.28 52.16
CA ALA A 125 9.86 10.62 53.54
C ALA A 125 10.41 12.05 53.59
N GLY A 126 9.53 13.01 53.86
CA GLY A 126 9.92 14.35 54.27
C GLY A 126 10.79 14.26 55.53
N ALA A 127 12.07 14.59 55.40
CA ALA A 127 12.96 14.77 56.54
C ALA A 127 12.67 16.14 57.16
N LEU A 128 12.01 16.15 58.32
CA LEU A 128 11.88 17.31 59.19
C LEU A 128 13.28 17.73 59.72
N PRO A 129 13.56 19.03 59.88
CA PRO A 129 14.88 19.49 60.31
C PRO A 129 15.15 19.18 61.79
N HIS A 130 16.30 18.55 62.06
CA HIS A 130 16.84 18.34 63.40
C HIS A 130 17.30 19.69 63.98
N ARG A 131 16.72 20.11 65.11
CA ARG A 131 17.16 21.29 65.85
C ARG A 131 18.31 20.88 66.77
N ASP A 132 19.52 21.34 66.45
CA ASP A 132 20.66 21.28 67.36
C ASP A 132 20.68 22.53 68.24
N ASP A 133 20.08 22.43 69.42
CA ASP A 133 20.35 23.33 70.55
C ASP A 133 21.50 22.71 71.36
N CYS A 134 22.71 23.28 71.27
CA CYS A 134 23.72 23.26 72.35
C CYS A 134 24.95 24.11 72.01
N SER A 135 25.04 25.30 72.60
CA SER A 135 26.27 25.80 73.25
C SER A 135 25.94 27.00 74.13
N GLY A 136 26.11 26.80 75.43
CA GLY A 136 26.13 27.88 76.42
C GLY A 136 27.51 28.51 76.53
N LYS A 137 27.53 29.83 76.76
CA LYS A 137 28.29 30.48 77.84
C LYS A 137 27.77 31.90 78.04
#